data_AF-A0A0E3RZ28-F1
#
_entry.id   AF-A0A0E3RZ28-F1
#
_cell.length_a   1.000
_cell.length_b   1.000
_cell.length_c   1.000
_cell.angle_alpha   90.00
_cell.angle_beta   90.00
_cell.angle_gamma   90.00
#
_symmetry.space_group_name_H-M   'P 1'
#
loop_
_entity.id
_entity.type
_entity.pdbx_description
1 polymer ?
#
loop_
_entity_poly.entity_id
_entity_poly.type
_entity_poly.pdbx_seq_one_letter_code
_entity_poly.pdbx_strand_id
1 'polypeptide(L)'
;MKDFTTTHCNNPHDKVRSHNHGHSGKIPLKYRIKHLWHKIESSFFFVALASLFWLIYKSGTKPSRIVYPCQRVAATNLSTFVIVAVASPLYLFLTKIRGFFTQDFKFSRLSLFTLILASIFGFGVFLTTNYFNGPVASPVESGPGINSSIESESGQIEFATIPAAYDLPSPHRVVTVHNSNASTWEGEGNPNNYMNQTEIDKMVDAGIMELTGTTSPQEGWRKIIPYTAGQSVVIKVNFNNNWHFSSNGFYYNDDSNTNMLNYAAVVNSVISGLKSAGVPSEKIWITDPSRPIHDKFRERIEDKGVQYYINQNCEAYIEGRPNVSVTGYVPDDSVYASTSTAYDEKIRPAQVFADATYIINMPQLKGHGMKSVGRVTFSLKNNFGSVYYTSDALGDDPAHNAQPFAKLLADINNNPVFREKTRLVVGDGIMGNPDINYGPPTLWKSFGNKPPETLFFGVDPVATDSVMVDYVRREVGSQATGLVQSYAAELGLGVSESWSDQENYTYIDYHPIDLDNQI
;
A
#
# COMPACT_ATOMS: atom_id res chain seq x y z
N MET A 1 -55.84 13.34 -10.82
CA MET A 1 -56.74 14.23 -11.59
C MET A 1 -57.48 15.10 -10.57
N LYS A 2 -57.41 16.42 -10.76
CA LYS A 2 -57.91 17.53 -9.91
C LYS A 2 -57.15 17.83 -8.62
N ASP A 3 -57.00 19.08 -8.22
CA ASP A 3 -56.48 20.28 -8.90
C ASP A 3 -56.24 21.32 -7.81
N PHE A 4 -55.37 22.27 -8.13
CA PHE A 4 -54.94 23.43 -7.35
C PHE A 4 -56.06 24.45 -7.04
N THR A 5 -55.67 25.45 -6.23
CA THR A 5 -56.15 26.85 -6.06
C THR A 5 -56.96 27.10 -4.79
N THR A 6 -56.82 28.19 -4.01
CA THR A 6 -56.12 29.49 -4.12
C THR A 6 -56.21 30.21 -2.77
N THR A 7 -55.32 31.15 -2.47
CA THR A 7 -55.74 32.49 -1.97
C THR A 7 -54.64 33.52 -2.23
N HIS A 8 -54.95 34.44 -3.15
CA HIS A 8 -54.26 35.70 -3.40
C HIS A 8 -54.78 36.78 -2.46
N CYS A 9 -53.91 37.71 -2.06
CA CYS A 9 -54.28 39.10 -1.88
C CYS A 9 -53.34 39.98 -2.74
N ASN A 10 -53.92 40.64 -3.74
CA ASN A 10 -53.39 41.81 -4.45
C ASN A 10 -53.44 43.03 -3.48
N ASN A 11 -52.68 44.13 -3.61
CA ASN A 11 -52.54 45.06 -4.75
C ASN A 11 -51.61 46.24 -4.29
N PRO A 12 -51.40 47.37 -5.01
CA PRO A 12 -50.51 47.57 -6.17
C PRO A 12 -49.56 48.81 -6.05
N HIS A 13 -48.73 49.01 -7.08
CA HIS A 13 -48.03 50.25 -7.47
C HIS A 13 -46.86 50.75 -6.60
N ASP A 14 -45.63 50.60 -7.11
CA ASP A 14 -44.83 51.79 -7.41
C ASP A 14 -43.71 51.53 -8.44
N LYS A 15 -43.66 52.43 -9.43
CA LYS A 15 -42.64 52.49 -10.48
C LYS A 15 -41.31 52.95 -9.88
N VAL A 16 -40.24 52.19 -10.03
CA VAL A 16 -38.87 52.70 -9.77
C VAL A 16 -38.10 52.82 -11.07
N ARG A 17 -37.69 54.06 -11.32
CA ARG A 17 -36.92 54.59 -12.44
C ARG A 17 -35.56 53.91 -12.60
N SER A 18 -35.17 53.71 -13.86
CA SER A 18 -33.78 53.48 -14.23
C SER A 18 -32.95 54.74 -13.94
N HIS A 19 -31.95 54.60 -13.08
CA HIS A 19 -30.87 55.58 -12.97
C HIS A 19 -29.63 55.01 -13.64
N ASN A 20 -29.37 55.49 -14.85
CA ASN A 20 -28.03 55.49 -15.44
C ASN A 20 -27.11 56.31 -14.52
N HIS A 21 -26.06 55.69 -13.98
CA HIS A 21 -24.91 56.39 -13.43
C HIS A 21 -23.67 56.02 -14.25
N GLY A 22 -23.35 56.90 -15.19
CA GLY A 22 -22.01 56.98 -15.76
C GLY A 22 -21.07 57.56 -14.71
N HIS A 23 -20.10 56.76 -14.28
CA HIS A 23 -18.94 57.26 -13.54
C HIS A 23 -17.66 56.82 -14.24
N SER A 24 -17.16 57.71 -15.10
CA SER A 24 -15.79 57.72 -15.59
C SER A 24 -14.86 58.27 -14.48
N GLY A 25 -14.64 57.50 -13.42
CA GLY A 25 -13.58 57.75 -12.46
C GLY A 25 -12.28 57.15 -12.97
N LYS A 26 -11.29 57.98 -13.34
CA LYS A 26 -9.94 57.48 -13.67
C LYS A 26 -9.34 56.84 -12.41
N ILE A 27 -9.08 55.53 -12.49
CA ILE A 27 -8.46 54.74 -11.41
C ILE A 27 -7.13 55.41 -11.00
N PRO A 28 -6.87 55.65 -9.71
CA PRO A 28 -5.63 56.28 -9.25
C PRO A 28 -4.40 55.50 -9.71
N LEU A 29 -3.33 56.21 -10.13
CA LEU A 29 -2.13 55.63 -10.73
C LEU A 29 -1.51 54.48 -9.89
N LYS A 30 -1.53 54.62 -8.55
CA LYS A 30 -1.10 53.60 -7.58
C LYS A 30 -1.85 52.27 -7.72
N TYR A 31 -3.16 52.30 -7.99
CA TYR A 31 -3.98 51.11 -8.19
C TYR A 31 -3.84 50.53 -9.60
N ARG A 32 -3.58 51.36 -10.62
CA ARG A 32 -3.26 50.88 -11.98
C ARG A 32 -1.91 50.16 -12.01
N ILE A 33 -0.90 50.65 -11.30
CA ILE A 33 0.42 49.99 -11.19
C ILE A 33 0.31 48.67 -10.44
N LYS A 34 -0.43 48.62 -9.31
CA LYS A 34 -0.62 47.38 -8.54
C LYS A 34 -1.44 46.33 -9.33
N HIS A 35 -2.43 46.77 -10.10
CA HIS A 35 -3.20 45.89 -10.98
C HIS A 35 -2.38 45.40 -12.18
N LEU A 36 -1.52 46.25 -12.77
CA LEU A 36 -0.57 45.83 -13.80
C LEU A 36 0.43 44.80 -13.25
N TRP A 37 1.00 45.05 -12.07
CA TRP A 37 1.93 44.13 -11.39
C TRP A 37 1.29 42.78 -11.12
N HIS A 38 0.06 42.78 -10.59
CA HIS A 38 -0.67 41.54 -10.34
C HIS A 38 -1.03 40.77 -11.63
N LYS A 39 -1.28 41.49 -12.75
CA LYS A 39 -1.47 40.88 -14.08
C LYS A 39 -0.19 40.34 -14.70
N ILE A 40 0.96 40.96 -14.39
CA ILE A 40 2.29 40.53 -14.83
C ILE A 40 2.74 39.30 -14.03
N GLU A 41 2.54 39.30 -12.70
CA GLU A 41 2.81 38.15 -11.82
C GLU A 41 1.89 36.96 -12.10
N SER A 42 0.62 37.20 -12.45
CA SER A 42 -0.31 36.13 -12.83
C SER A 42 -0.19 35.70 -14.30
N SER A 43 0.67 36.35 -15.08
CA SER A 43 0.84 36.02 -16.48
C SER A 43 1.92 34.97 -16.61
N PHE A 44 1.45 33.76 -16.93
CA PHE A 44 2.24 32.57 -17.18
C PHE A 44 3.42 32.80 -18.15
N PHE A 45 3.29 33.76 -19.06
CA PHE A 45 4.35 34.19 -19.98
C PHE A 45 5.57 34.81 -19.26
N PHE A 46 5.36 35.63 -18.24
CA PHE A 46 6.45 36.26 -17.49
C PHE A 46 7.18 35.25 -16.59
N VAL A 47 6.44 34.29 -16.02
CA VAL A 47 7.02 33.17 -15.27
C VAL A 47 7.90 32.31 -16.17
N ALA A 48 7.45 32.03 -17.40
CA ALA A 48 8.24 31.31 -18.39
C ALA A 48 9.51 32.08 -18.82
N LEU A 49 9.41 33.38 -19.06
CA LEU A 49 10.54 34.22 -19.44
C LEU A 49 11.57 34.37 -18.31
N ALA A 50 11.10 34.55 -17.07
CA ALA A 50 11.96 34.60 -15.88
C ALA A 50 12.65 33.26 -15.63
N SER A 51 11.93 32.15 -15.82
CA SER A 51 12.49 30.79 -15.71
C SER A 51 13.55 30.53 -16.79
N LEU A 52 13.31 30.98 -18.03
CA LEU A 52 14.28 30.89 -19.12
C LEU A 52 15.53 31.70 -18.87
N PHE A 53 15.37 32.95 -18.44
CA PHE A 53 16.50 33.80 -18.09
C PHE A 53 17.32 33.19 -16.95
N TRP A 54 16.65 32.68 -15.90
CA TRP A 54 17.32 32.06 -14.76
C TRP A 54 18.08 30.78 -15.12
N LEU A 55 17.53 30.00 -16.06
CA LEU A 55 18.15 28.76 -16.54
C LEU A 55 19.39 29.05 -17.40
N ILE A 56 19.29 30.01 -18.31
CA ILE A 56 20.41 30.44 -19.16
C ILE A 56 21.52 31.08 -18.29
N TYR A 57 21.17 31.97 -17.38
CA TYR A 57 22.13 32.69 -16.54
C TYR A 57 22.96 31.74 -15.65
N LYS A 58 22.31 30.76 -15.01
CA LYS A 58 22.98 29.86 -14.05
C LYS A 58 23.56 28.60 -14.67
N SER A 59 22.85 27.97 -15.61
CA SER A 59 23.26 26.69 -16.20
C SER A 59 24.03 26.86 -17.51
N GLY A 60 23.79 27.94 -18.26
CA GLY A 60 24.58 28.25 -19.47
C GLY A 60 26.05 28.55 -19.19
N THR A 61 26.37 29.01 -17.97
CA THR A 61 27.75 29.28 -17.53
C THR A 61 28.43 28.07 -16.89
N LYS A 62 27.66 27.06 -16.44
CA LYS A 62 28.17 25.77 -15.93
C LYS A 62 27.08 24.70 -16.03
N PRO A 63 27.12 23.81 -17.05
CA PRO A 63 26.04 22.85 -17.33
C PRO A 63 25.68 21.94 -16.16
N SER A 64 26.64 21.61 -15.28
CA SER A 64 26.40 20.77 -14.10
C SER A 64 25.44 21.38 -13.07
N ARG A 65 25.04 22.66 -13.18
CA ARG A 65 24.12 23.32 -12.25
C ARG A 65 22.64 23.08 -12.56
N ILE A 66 22.34 22.46 -13.71
CA ILE A 66 20.96 22.18 -14.12
C ILE A 66 20.24 21.21 -13.15
N VAL A 67 21.00 20.41 -12.39
CA VAL A 67 20.45 19.50 -11.38
C VAL A 67 20.03 20.19 -10.08
N TYR A 68 20.35 21.48 -9.89
CA TYR A 68 19.95 22.19 -8.67
C TYR A 68 18.42 22.33 -8.58
N PRO A 69 17.84 22.25 -7.37
CA PRO A 69 16.38 22.27 -7.20
C PRO A 69 15.69 23.46 -7.87
N CYS A 70 16.28 24.66 -7.77
CA CYS A 70 15.72 25.88 -8.38
C CYS A 70 15.86 25.91 -9.91
N GLN A 71 16.83 25.18 -10.47
CA GLN A 71 17.01 25.05 -11.93
C GLN A 71 16.04 24.01 -12.50
N ARG A 72 15.76 22.94 -11.74
CA ARG A 72 14.72 21.96 -12.07
C ARG A 72 13.34 22.59 -12.12
N VAL A 73 12.98 23.41 -11.12
CA VAL A 73 11.71 24.16 -11.11
C VAL A 73 11.59 25.12 -12.30
N ALA A 74 12.68 25.82 -12.64
CA ALA A 74 12.71 26.70 -13.83
C ALA A 74 12.52 25.91 -15.14
N ALA A 75 13.11 24.71 -15.25
CA ALA A 75 12.93 23.83 -16.40
C ALA A 75 11.49 23.31 -16.53
N THR A 76 10.86 22.94 -15.41
CA THR A 76 9.45 22.50 -15.37
C THR A 76 8.49 23.61 -15.79
N ASN A 77 8.67 24.83 -15.30
CA ASN A 77 7.82 25.96 -15.70
C ASN A 77 7.88 26.24 -17.22
N LEU A 78 9.06 26.04 -17.83
CA LEU A 78 9.27 26.15 -19.27
C LEU A 78 8.59 25.03 -20.06
N SER A 79 8.66 23.78 -19.59
CA SER A 79 7.99 22.66 -20.26
C SER A 79 6.47 22.80 -20.21
N THR A 80 5.92 23.25 -19.08
CA THR A 80 4.48 23.57 -18.98
C THR A 80 4.09 24.72 -19.92
N PHE A 81 4.93 25.74 -20.08
CA PHE A 81 4.70 26.82 -21.05
C PHE A 81 4.63 26.32 -22.49
N VAL A 82 5.57 25.47 -22.90
CA VAL A 82 5.57 24.89 -24.25
C VAL A 82 4.32 24.02 -24.48
N ILE A 83 3.93 23.23 -23.49
CA ILE A 83 2.73 22.39 -23.59
C ILE A 83 1.49 23.26 -23.77
N VAL A 84 1.30 24.32 -22.97
CA VAL A 84 0.14 25.21 -23.10
C VAL A 84 0.18 26.00 -24.40
N ALA A 85 1.35 26.52 -24.79
CA ALA A 85 1.54 27.30 -26.01
C ALA A 85 1.37 26.47 -27.31
N VAL A 86 1.59 25.15 -27.25
CA VAL A 86 1.45 24.24 -28.40
C VAL A 86 0.08 23.52 -28.39
N ALA A 87 -0.39 23.08 -27.23
CA ALA A 87 -1.64 22.35 -27.11
C ALA A 87 -2.87 23.26 -27.29
N SER A 88 -2.84 24.53 -26.85
CA SER A 88 -3.98 25.43 -27.02
C SER A 88 -4.25 25.81 -28.48
N PRO A 89 -3.25 26.16 -29.32
CA PRO A 89 -3.48 26.36 -30.76
C PRO A 89 -3.86 25.07 -31.47
N LEU A 90 -3.28 23.93 -31.09
CA LEU A 90 -3.60 22.63 -31.68
C LEU A 90 -5.04 22.21 -31.35
N TYR A 91 -5.49 22.41 -30.11
CA TYR A 91 -6.87 22.16 -29.68
C TYR A 91 -7.87 23.11 -30.36
N LEU A 92 -7.54 24.40 -30.48
CA LEU A 92 -8.37 25.36 -31.23
C LEU A 92 -8.40 25.06 -32.73
N PHE A 93 -7.32 24.54 -33.30
CA PHE A 93 -7.25 24.10 -34.69
C PHE A 93 -8.08 22.83 -34.92
N LEU A 94 -7.94 21.81 -34.06
CA LEU A 94 -8.68 20.56 -34.13
C LEU A 94 -10.20 20.74 -33.92
N THR A 95 -10.60 21.66 -33.04
CA THR A 95 -12.02 21.96 -32.78
C THR A 95 -12.68 22.80 -33.88
N LYS A 96 -11.91 23.59 -34.66
CA LYS A 96 -12.41 24.37 -35.80
C LYS A 96 -12.32 23.68 -37.16
N ILE A 97 -11.69 22.50 -37.28
CA ILE A 97 -11.57 21.73 -38.53
C ILE A 97 -12.94 21.37 -39.14
N ARG A 98 -14.02 21.25 -38.35
CA ARG A 98 -15.37 21.01 -38.88
C ARG A 98 -15.95 22.18 -39.69
N GLY A 99 -15.44 23.40 -39.52
CA GLY A 99 -15.87 24.59 -40.27
C GLY A 99 -14.88 25.07 -41.33
N PHE A 100 -13.71 24.44 -41.47
CA PHE A 100 -12.58 24.95 -42.25
C PHE A 100 -12.47 24.37 -43.67
N PHE A 101 -13.28 23.36 -44.02
CA PHE A 101 -13.25 22.73 -45.35
C PHE A 101 -14.05 23.48 -46.43
N THR A 102 -14.46 24.73 -46.19
CA THR A 102 -15.35 25.45 -47.12
C THR A 102 -14.79 26.76 -47.69
N GLN A 103 -13.56 27.20 -47.39
CA GLN A 103 -13.01 28.40 -48.05
C GLN A 103 -11.52 28.29 -48.42
N ASP A 104 -11.26 28.58 -49.69
CA ASP A 104 -9.95 28.69 -50.34
C ASP A 104 -9.11 29.82 -49.72
N PHE A 105 -8.37 29.52 -48.67
CA PHE A 105 -7.31 30.41 -48.18
C PHE A 105 -5.94 29.87 -48.55
N LYS A 106 -5.24 30.63 -49.39
CA LYS A 106 -3.81 30.48 -49.70
C LYS A 106 -2.96 30.84 -48.47
N PHE A 107 -3.12 30.12 -47.37
CA PHE A 107 -2.17 30.19 -46.27
C PHE A 107 -0.91 29.46 -46.73
N SER A 108 0.18 30.24 -46.84
CA SER A 108 1.46 29.78 -47.39
C SER A 108 1.85 28.42 -46.82
N ARG A 109 2.07 27.44 -47.70
CA ARG A 109 2.58 26.10 -47.34
C ARG A 109 3.81 26.19 -46.43
N LEU A 110 4.53 27.31 -46.48
CA LEU A 110 5.66 27.65 -45.63
C LEU A 110 5.28 27.77 -44.14
N SER A 111 4.13 28.36 -43.81
CA SER A 111 3.65 28.56 -42.44
C SER A 111 3.30 27.23 -41.76
N LEU A 112 2.66 26.34 -42.53
CA LEU A 112 2.34 24.98 -42.10
C LEU A 112 3.62 24.16 -41.92
N PHE A 113 4.57 24.29 -42.84
CA PHE A 113 5.87 23.62 -42.75
C PHE A 113 6.67 24.09 -41.53
N THR A 114 6.66 25.39 -41.20
CA THR A 114 7.31 25.92 -39.99
C THR A 114 6.65 25.44 -38.70
N LEU A 115 5.32 25.30 -38.66
CA LEU A 115 4.61 24.77 -37.49
C LEU A 115 4.87 23.28 -37.30
N ILE A 116 4.95 22.51 -38.40
CA ILE A 116 5.31 21.08 -38.37
C ILE A 116 6.77 20.91 -37.93
N LEU A 117 7.70 21.71 -38.45
CA LEU A 117 9.09 21.68 -38.01
C LEU A 117 9.25 22.08 -36.54
N ALA A 118 8.52 23.10 -36.08
CA ALA A 118 8.55 23.51 -34.67
C ALA A 118 7.95 22.45 -33.73
N SER A 119 6.93 21.70 -34.18
CA SER A 119 6.34 20.61 -33.40
C SER A 119 7.21 19.35 -33.43
N ILE A 120 7.88 19.02 -34.54
CA ILE A 120 8.89 17.95 -34.61
C ILE A 120 10.09 18.30 -33.72
N PHE A 121 10.55 19.56 -33.73
CA PHE A 121 11.63 20.02 -32.87
C PHE A 121 11.22 20.04 -31.40
N GLY A 122 10.02 20.53 -31.07
CA GLY A 122 9.47 20.49 -29.72
C GLY A 122 9.22 19.07 -29.20
N PHE A 123 8.78 18.16 -30.07
CA PHE A 123 8.63 16.74 -29.75
C PHE A 123 9.97 16.03 -29.62
N GLY A 124 10.99 16.40 -30.40
CA GLY A 124 12.36 15.94 -30.25
C GLY A 124 13.02 16.43 -28.97
N VAL A 125 12.74 17.67 -28.54
CA VAL A 125 13.16 18.19 -27.23
C VAL A 125 12.40 17.49 -26.10
N PHE A 126 11.09 17.27 -26.24
CA PHE A 126 10.30 16.50 -25.27
C PHE A 126 10.79 15.06 -25.13
N LEU A 127 11.06 14.38 -26.25
CA LEU A 127 11.65 13.06 -26.26
C LEU A 127 13.04 13.10 -25.65
N THR A 128 13.95 13.98 -26.04
CA THR A 128 15.28 14.04 -25.39
C THR A 128 15.18 14.37 -23.89
N THR A 129 14.27 15.22 -23.43
CA THR A 129 14.05 15.42 -21.99
C THR A 129 13.38 14.24 -21.29
N ASN A 130 12.58 13.41 -21.96
CA ASN A 130 11.95 12.21 -21.36
C ASN A 130 12.70 10.91 -21.64
N TYR A 131 13.70 10.92 -22.53
CA TYR A 131 14.57 9.81 -22.87
C TYR A 131 15.92 9.96 -22.17
N PHE A 132 16.35 11.19 -21.87
CA PHE A 132 17.45 11.48 -20.95
C PHE A 132 17.00 11.79 -19.51
N ASN A 133 15.72 12.13 -19.24
CA ASN A 133 15.18 12.22 -17.86
C ASN A 133 13.98 11.31 -17.58
N GLY A 134 13.55 10.45 -18.51
CA GLY A 134 12.84 9.24 -18.12
C GLY A 134 13.83 8.32 -17.42
N PRO A 135 13.39 7.44 -16.50
CA PRO A 135 14.28 6.48 -15.90
C PRO A 135 14.73 5.52 -17.00
N VAL A 136 15.83 5.85 -17.67
CA VAL A 136 16.70 4.83 -18.23
C VAL A 136 17.14 4.06 -16.99
N ALA A 137 16.51 2.90 -16.78
CA ALA A 137 17.11 1.84 -16.00
C ALA A 137 18.44 1.54 -16.68
N SER A 138 19.46 2.28 -16.27
CA SER A 138 20.83 1.81 -16.39
C SER A 138 20.89 0.54 -15.54
N PRO A 139 21.66 -0.49 -15.95
CA PRO A 139 21.97 -1.59 -15.07
C PRO A 139 22.40 -0.97 -13.73
N VAL A 140 21.79 -1.43 -12.64
CA VAL A 140 22.18 -1.00 -11.30
C VAL A 140 23.64 -1.38 -11.13
N GLU A 141 24.55 -0.45 -11.42
CA GLU A 141 25.83 -0.45 -10.77
C GLU A 141 25.53 -0.28 -9.28
N SER A 142 25.96 -1.27 -8.52
CA SER A 142 25.99 -1.32 -7.07
C SER A 142 26.68 -0.07 -6.51
N GLY A 143 25.90 1.00 -6.34
CA GLY A 143 26.29 2.20 -5.61
C GLY A 143 26.28 1.95 -4.11
N PRO A 144 27.19 2.54 -3.34
CA PRO A 144 27.53 2.11 -2.00
C PRO A 144 26.37 2.35 -1.03
N GLY A 145 26.01 1.32 -0.25
CA GLY A 145 25.09 1.44 0.87
C GLY A 145 25.54 2.58 1.79
N ILE A 146 24.64 3.54 2.05
CA ILE A 146 24.92 4.63 2.96
C ILE A 146 24.54 4.19 4.37
N ASN A 147 25.59 4.01 5.16
CA ASN A 147 25.59 3.77 6.59
C ASN A 147 24.71 4.77 7.35
N SER A 148 23.58 4.31 7.88
CA SER A 148 23.06 4.81 9.15
C SER A 148 23.51 3.86 10.26
N SER A 149 24.83 3.73 10.42
CA SER A 149 25.44 3.08 11.58
C SER A 149 25.49 4.09 12.72
N ILE A 150 24.73 3.84 13.78
CA ILE A 150 25.17 4.27 15.10
C ILE A 150 26.38 3.37 15.39
N GLU A 151 27.60 3.93 15.33
CA GLU A 151 28.83 3.21 15.65
C GLU A 151 28.76 2.74 17.10
N SER A 152 28.45 1.46 17.31
CA SER A 152 28.85 0.74 18.51
C SER A 152 30.26 0.19 18.28
N GLU A 153 31.11 0.23 19.31
CA GLU A 153 32.54 -0.12 19.26
C GLU A 153 32.86 -1.60 18.90
N SER A 154 31.90 -2.36 18.36
CA SER A 154 32.06 -3.75 17.93
C SER A 154 31.82 -4.02 16.44
N GLY A 155 31.52 -3.01 15.62
CA GLY A 155 31.45 -3.18 14.15
C GLY A 155 30.32 -4.09 13.65
N GLN A 156 29.34 -4.42 14.50
CA GLN A 156 28.08 -5.03 14.08
C GLN A 156 27.03 -3.93 13.93
N ILE A 157 26.42 -3.83 12.75
CA ILE A 157 25.22 -3.01 12.55
C ILE A 157 24.12 -3.67 13.38
N GLU A 158 23.83 -3.11 14.55
CA GLU A 158 22.78 -3.61 15.44
C GLU A 158 21.44 -3.16 14.87
N PHE A 159 20.91 -3.93 13.93
CA PHE A 159 19.50 -3.84 13.60
C PHE A 159 18.75 -4.22 14.88
N ALA A 160 17.86 -3.35 15.36
CA ALA A 160 17.04 -3.64 16.53
C ALA A 160 16.03 -4.74 16.17
N THR A 161 16.52 -5.97 16.15
CA THR A 161 15.79 -7.13 15.71
C THR A 161 14.70 -7.46 16.72
N ILE A 162 13.54 -7.78 16.18
CA ILE A 162 12.40 -8.33 16.91
C ILE A 162 12.89 -9.38 17.92
N PRO A 163 12.41 -9.38 19.19
CA PRO A 163 12.99 -10.19 20.27
C PRO A 163 13.12 -11.70 20.01
N ALA A 164 12.51 -12.25 18.95
CA ALA A 164 12.69 -13.64 18.51
C ALA A 164 14.05 -13.91 17.83
N ALA A 165 14.80 -12.88 17.42
CA ALA A 165 15.94 -13.01 16.53
C ALA A 165 17.21 -13.61 17.14
N TYR A 166 17.42 -13.52 18.46
CA TYR A 166 18.71 -13.84 19.05
C TYR A 166 19.02 -15.35 19.08
N ASP A 167 18.01 -16.22 18.89
CA ASP A 167 18.14 -17.69 18.89
C ASP A 167 17.94 -18.35 17.51
N LEU A 168 17.82 -17.52 16.46
CA LEU A 168 17.59 -17.96 15.08
C LEU A 168 18.89 -17.92 14.27
N PRO A 169 19.02 -18.75 13.20
CA PRO A 169 20.20 -18.74 12.35
C PRO A 169 20.53 -17.37 11.74
N SER A 170 19.51 -16.57 11.43
CA SER A 170 19.64 -15.18 11.03
C SER A 170 18.36 -14.41 11.38
N PRO A 171 18.47 -13.15 11.85
CA PRO A 171 17.31 -12.28 12.07
C PRO A 171 16.57 -11.91 10.79
N HIS A 172 17.27 -11.92 9.65
CA HIS A 172 16.75 -11.52 8.34
C HIS A 172 16.47 -12.74 7.45
N ARG A 173 16.36 -13.92 8.05
CA ARG A 173 16.00 -15.14 7.34
C ARG A 173 14.55 -15.08 6.86
N VAL A 174 14.37 -15.34 5.57
CA VAL A 174 13.05 -15.54 4.97
C VAL A 174 13.02 -16.89 4.28
N VAL A 175 12.10 -17.74 4.70
CA VAL A 175 11.89 -19.06 4.10
C VAL A 175 10.63 -19.02 3.26
N THR A 176 10.71 -19.50 2.02
CA THR A 176 9.52 -19.76 1.21
C THR A 176 9.36 -21.25 1.00
N VAL A 177 8.16 -21.77 1.15
CA VAL A 177 7.86 -23.19 0.92
C VAL A 177 6.78 -23.31 -0.12
N HIS A 178 7.10 -23.94 -1.25
CA HIS A 178 6.18 -24.27 -2.33
C HIS A 178 5.79 -25.76 -2.27
N ASN A 179 4.52 -26.07 -2.55
CA ASN A 179 4.04 -27.44 -2.72
C ASN A 179 2.79 -27.45 -3.61
N SER A 180 2.90 -28.00 -4.82
CA SER A 180 1.77 -28.08 -5.77
C SER A 180 0.59 -28.94 -5.30
N ASN A 181 0.76 -29.71 -4.22
CA ASN A 181 -0.31 -30.51 -3.63
C ASN A 181 -1.06 -29.78 -2.51
N ALA A 182 -0.68 -28.53 -2.18
CA ALA A 182 -1.33 -27.72 -1.15
C ALA A 182 -2.79 -27.38 -1.50
N SER A 183 -3.12 -27.39 -2.80
CA SER A 183 -4.49 -27.26 -3.26
C SER A 183 -4.76 -28.12 -4.49
N THR A 184 -6.02 -28.21 -4.86
CA THR A 184 -6.47 -28.75 -6.16
C THR A 184 -7.27 -27.71 -6.96
N TRP A 185 -7.08 -26.42 -6.64
CA TRP A 185 -7.87 -25.34 -7.22
C TRP A 185 -7.30 -24.93 -8.57
N GLU A 186 -8.14 -24.96 -9.61
CA GLU A 186 -7.72 -24.72 -11.00
C GLU A 186 -8.31 -23.43 -11.57
N GLY A 187 -8.64 -22.45 -10.72
CA GLY A 187 -9.16 -21.15 -11.16
C GLY A 187 -10.68 -20.96 -11.07
N GLU A 188 -11.43 -21.99 -10.65
CA GLU A 188 -12.90 -21.97 -10.61
C GLU A 188 -13.47 -22.38 -9.24
N GLY A 189 -14.60 -21.80 -8.86
CA GLY A 189 -15.26 -22.08 -7.57
C GLY A 189 -14.56 -21.42 -6.37
N ASN A 190 -15.03 -21.72 -5.15
CA ASN A 190 -14.44 -21.18 -3.92
C ASN A 190 -13.16 -21.95 -3.54
N PRO A 191 -11.98 -21.30 -3.50
CA PRO A 191 -10.71 -21.94 -3.18
C PRO A 191 -10.67 -22.67 -1.84
N ASN A 192 -11.47 -22.24 -0.84
CA ASN A 192 -11.53 -22.90 0.46
C ASN A 192 -11.95 -24.36 0.39
N ASN A 193 -12.64 -24.78 -0.69
CA ASN A 193 -13.09 -26.16 -0.87
C ASN A 193 -12.04 -27.08 -1.49
N TYR A 194 -10.88 -26.53 -1.86
CA TYR A 194 -9.83 -27.25 -2.59
C TYR A 194 -8.51 -27.32 -1.82
N MET A 195 -8.46 -26.80 -0.60
CA MET A 195 -7.27 -26.80 0.26
C MET A 195 -6.95 -28.19 0.77
N ASN A 196 -5.68 -28.55 0.81
CA ASN A 196 -5.19 -29.81 1.34
C ASN A 196 -4.48 -29.57 2.68
N GLN A 197 -5.21 -29.78 3.79
CA GLN A 197 -4.71 -29.52 5.15
C GLN A 197 -3.38 -30.27 5.42
N THR A 198 -3.30 -31.55 5.07
CA THR A 198 -2.12 -32.39 5.32
C THR A 198 -0.87 -31.87 4.61
N GLU A 199 -1.01 -31.39 3.37
CA GLU A 199 0.12 -30.86 2.61
C GLU A 199 0.53 -29.47 3.10
N ILE A 200 -0.44 -28.65 3.50
CA ILE A 200 -0.19 -27.34 4.14
C ILE A 200 0.52 -27.52 5.49
N ASP A 201 0.15 -28.53 6.28
CA ASP A 201 0.85 -28.85 7.54
C ASP A 201 2.34 -29.14 7.30
N LYS A 202 2.67 -29.93 6.26
CA LYS A 202 4.07 -30.19 5.88
C LYS A 202 4.80 -28.90 5.47
N MET A 203 4.13 -28.00 4.75
CA MET A 203 4.73 -26.72 4.36
C MET A 203 5.06 -25.85 5.58
N VAL A 204 4.15 -25.79 6.55
CA VAL A 204 4.36 -25.06 7.80
C VAL A 204 5.48 -25.69 8.61
N ASP A 205 5.48 -27.01 8.76
CA ASP A 205 6.54 -27.72 9.48
C ASP A 205 7.93 -27.49 8.86
N ALA A 206 8.05 -27.62 7.53
CA ALA A 206 9.29 -27.35 6.81
C ALA A 206 9.74 -25.89 6.95
N GLY A 207 8.81 -24.95 6.81
CA GLY A 207 9.10 -23.52 6.93
C GLY A 207 9.59 -23.13 8.32
N ILE A 208 8.95 -23.64 9.37
CA ILE A 208 9.31 -23.38 10.77
C ILE A 208 10.65 -24.03 11.11
N MET A 209 10.89 -25.27 10.68
CA MET A 209 12.17 -25.95 10.90
C MET A 209 13.34 -25.20 10.23
N GLU A 210 13.20 -24.83 8.96
CA GLU A 210 14.25 -24.08 8.24
C GLU A 210 14.46 -22.68 8.81
N LEU A 211 13.38 -21.97 9.15
CA LEU A 211 13.48 -20.63 9.74
C LEU A 211 14.25 -20.65 11.06
N THR A 212 14.12 -21.73 11.83
CA THR A 212 14.67 -21.85 13.19
C THR A 212 15.95 -22.67 13.27
N GLY A 213 16.36 -23.30 12.17
CA GLY A 213 17.48 -24.24 12.11
C GLY A 213 17.26 -25.48 13.01
N THR A 214 16.01 -25.87 13.24
CA THR A 214 15.65 -27.03 14.08
C THR A 214 15.28 -28.23 13.22
N THR A 215 15.33 -29.42 13.81
CA THR A 215 14.96 -30.68 13.12
C THR A 215 13.60 -31.22 13.58
N SER A 216 12.84 -30.44 14.34
CA SER A 216 11.53 -30.81 14.87
C SER A 216 10.63 -29.57 14.84
N PRO A 217 9.40 -29.66 14.27
CA PRO A 217 8.48 -28.53 14.24
C PRO A 217 8.16 -28.01 15.63
N GLN A 218 8.00 -28.89 16.62
CA GLN A 218 7.72 -28.51 18.01
C GLN A 218 8.81 -27.61 18.61
N GLU A 219 10.09 -27.96 18.38
CA GLU A 219 11.21 -27.17 18.89
C GLU A 219 11.32 -25.83 18.14
N GLY A 220 11.03 -25.81 16.83
CA GLY A 220 10.94 -24.57 16.06
C GLY A 220 9.85 -23.64 16.61
N TRP A 221 8.66 -24.15 16.87
CA TRP A 221 7.57 -23.37 17.47
C TRP A 221 7.91 -22.86 18.87
N ARG A 222 8.61 -23.65 19.70
CA ARG A 222 9.08 -23.21 21.04
C ARG A 222 10.13 -22.10 20.95
N LYS A 223 10.99 -22.11 19.94
CA LYS A 223 11.94 -21.01 19.69
C LYS A 223 11.23 -19.72 19.30
N ILE A 224 10.24 -19.80 18.40
CA ILE A 224 9.51 -18.61 17.94
C ILE A 224 8.58 -18.06 19.04
N ILE A 225 7.93 -18.96 19.78
CA ILE A 225 6.99 -18.66 20.87
C ILE A 225 7.50 -19.34 22.15
N PRO A 226 8.40 -18.69 22.91
CA PRO A 226 8.88 -19.20 24.20
C PRO A 226 7.78 -19.02 25.25
N TYR A 227 6.78 -19.90 25.20
CA TYR A 227 5.55 -19.78 25.98
C TYR A 227 5.79 -20.00 27.47
N THR A 228 5.26 -19.09 28.28
CA THR A 228 5.10 -19.24 29.73
C THR A 228 3.62 -19.22 30.09
N ALA A 229 3.22 -20.06 31.06
CA ALA A 229 1.83 -20.18 31.48
C ALA A 229 1.19 -18.81 31.78
N GLY A 230 0.01 -18.58 31.20
CA GLY A 230 -0.75 -17.34 31.36
C GLY A 230 -0.59 -16.34 30.22
N GLN A 231 0.52 -16.41 29.47
CA GLN A 231 0.73 -15.62 28.25
C GLN A 231 -0.31 -15.95 27.17
N SER A 232 -0.45 -15.07 26.17
CA SER A 232 -1.34 -15.27 25.02
C SER A 232 -0.65 -14.95 23.70
N VAL A 233 -1.08 -15.65 22.65
CA VAL A 233 -0.67 -15.40 21.27
C VAL A 233 -1.87 -14.95 20.47
N VAL A 234 -1.75 -13.81 19.79
CA VAL A 234 -2.75 -13.33 18.85
C VAL A 234 -2.28 -13.55 17.41
N ILE A 235 -3.15 -14.11 16.58
CA ILE A 235 -2.98 -14.35 15.16
C ILE A 235 -3.78 -13.27 14.42
N LYS A 236 -3.07 -12.31 13.81
CA LYS A 236 -3.68 -11.28 12.95
C LYS A 236 -3.84 -11.84 11.54
N VAL A 237 -5.02 -12.37 11.26
CA VAL A 237 -5.39 -12.84 9.91
C VAL A 237 -5.83 -11.64 9.07
N ASN A 238 -5.51 -11.63 7.78
CA ASN A 238 -6.04 -10.63 6.86
C ASN A 238 -7.48 -10.99 6.45
N PHE A 239 -8.47 -10.29 7.02
CA PHE A 239 -9.87 -10.41 6.65
C PHE A 239 -10.35 -9.22 5.81
N ASN A 240 -9.44 -8.50 5.13
CA ASN A 240 -9.75 -7.24 4.45
C ASN A 240 -10.95 -7.36 3.51
N ASN A 241 -11.18 -8.52 2.88
CA ASN A 241 -12.29 -8.77 1.97
C ASN A 241 -13.65 -9.08 2.63
N ASN A 242 -13.72 -9.10 3.96
CA ASN A 242 -14.95 -9.36 4.71
C ASN A 242 -15.75 -8.06 4.89
N TRP A 243 -16.25 -7.48 3.78
CA TRP A 243 -16.85 -6.13 3.73
C TRP A 243 -18.36 -6.08 4.00
N HIS A 244 -19.04 -7.20 4.23
CA HIS A 244 -20.50 -7.16 4.15
C HIS A 244 -21.18 -6.57 5.39
N PHE A 245 -21.60 -5.32 5.24
CA PHE A 245 -22.49 -4.57 6.12
C PHE A 245 -23.95 -4.76 5.67
N SER A 246 -24.84 -5.10 6.59
CA SER A 246 -26.29 -4.92 6.42
C SER A 246 -26.80 -3.96 7.50
N SER A 247 -28.00 -3.39 7.30
CA SER A 247 -28.69 -2.57 8.31
C SER A 247 -28.98 -3.34 9.62
N ASN A 248 -28.82 -4.67 9.61
CA ASN A 248 -28.98 -5.56 10.75
C ASN A 248 -27.63 -6.11 11.27
N GLY A 249 -26.50 -5.50 10.88
CA GLY A 249 -25.14 -5.90 11.28
C GLY A 249 -24.31 -6.52 10.16
N PHE A 250 -23.05 -6.84 10.45
CA PHE A 250 -22.16 -7.55 9.54
C PHE A 250 -22.71 -8.95 9.25
N TYR A 251 -23.09 -9.25 8.02
CA TYR A 251 -23.68 -10.54 7.69
C TYR A 251 -23.31 -10.94 6.27
N TYR A 252 -22.34 -11.86 6.15
CA TYR A 252 -22.33 -12.80 5.05
C TYR A 252 -22.02 -14.19 5.62
N ASN A 253 -23.07 -15.02 5.73
CA ASN A 253 -22.95 -16.44 6.03
C ASN A 253 -22.92 -17.28 4.73
N ASP A 254 -22.59 -16.63 3.61
CA ASP A 254 -22.51 -17.30 2.32
C ASP A 254 -21.06 -17.34 1.84
N ASP A 255 -20.68 -18.53 1.42
CA ASP A 255 -19.36 -18.93 0.97
C ASP A 255 -19.24 -18.79 -0.56
N SER A 256 -20.23 -18.15 -1.21
CA SER A 256 -20.21 -17.80 -2.63
C SER A 256 -19.21 -16.68 -2.97
N ASN A 257 -18.75 -15.90 -1.99
CA ASN A 257 -17.81 -14.81 -2.21
C ASN A 257 -16.37 -15.33 -2.32
N THR A 258 -15.91 -15.52 -3.55
CA THR A 258 -14.55 -15.99 -3.87
C THR A 258 -13.47 -14.91 -3.72
N ASN A 259 -13.82 -13.66 -3.36
CA ASN A 259 -12.85 -12.59 -3.13
C ASN A 259 -12.06 -12.75 -1.81
N MET A 260 -12.53 -13.67 -0.96
CA MET A 260 -11.96 -13.99 0.34
C MET A 260 -10.76 -14.95 0.20
N LEU A 261 -9.54 -14.49 0.52
CA LEU A 261 -8.32 -15.33 0.53
C LEU A 261 -7.87 -15.72 1.95
N ASN A 262 -8.78 -15.72 2.93
CA ASN A 262 -8.47 -16.04 4.32
C ASN A 262 -8.69 -17.54 4.55
N TYR A 263 -7.64 -18.32 4.39
CA TYR A 263 -7.74 -19.77 4.41
C TYR A 263 -7.55 -20.34 5.81
N ALA A 264 -8.61 -20.98 6.31
CA ALA A 264 -8.57 -21.61 7.62
C ALA A 264 -7.50 -22.71 7.72
N ALA A 265 -7.11 -23.32 6.60
CA ALA A 265 -6.14 -24.42 6.59
C ALA A 265 -4.76 -23.99 7.10
N VAL A 266 -4.23 -22.85 6.63
CA VAL A 266 -2.94 -22.31 7.12
C VAL A 266 -3.05 -21.91 8.59
N VAL A 267 -4.20 -21.37 9.00
CA VAL A 267 -4.45 -20.99 10.40
C VAL A 267 -4.53 -22.22 11.32
N ASN A 268 -5.12 -23.32 10.86
CA ASN A 268 -5.15 -24.61 11.58
C ASN A 268 -3.73 -25.13 11.83
N SER A 269 -2.85 -25.08 10.83
CA SER A 269 -1.44 -25.50 10.97
C SER A 269 -0.70 -24.62 11.98
N VAL A 270 -0.92 -23.29 11.96
CA VAL A 270 -0.36 -22.37 12.97
C VAL A 270 -0.90 -22.69 14.37
N ILE A 271 -2.20 -22.93 14.53
CA ILE A 271 -2.80 -23.33 15.82
C ILE A 271 -2.17 -24.64 16.33
N SER A 272 -2.04 -25.65 15.46
CA SER A 272 -1.40 -26.92 15.80
C SER A 272 0.04 -26.72 16.29
N GLY A 273 0.81 -25.90 15.57
CA GLY A 273 2.15 -25.48 15.94
C GLY A 273 2.22 -24.83 17.32
N LEU A 274 1.37 -23.83 17.58
CA LEU A 274 1.29 -23.15 18.88
C LEU A 274 0.95 -24.13 20.02
N LYS A 275 0.02 -25.05 19.79
CA LYS A 275 -0.33 -26.08 20.77
C LYS A 275 0.82 -27.03 21.04
N SER A 276 1.60 -27.39 20.02
CA SER A 276 2.80 -28.20 20.19
C SER A 276 3.85 -27.50 21.07
N ALA A 277 3.93 -26.16 21.01
CA ALA A 277 4.75 -25.34 21.89
C ALA A 277 4.18 -25.19 23.31
N GLY A 278 2.98 -25.70 23.58
CA GLY A 278 2.34 -25.70 24.90
C GLY A 278 1.36 -24.55 25.13
N VAL A 279 1.03 -23.76 24.10
CA VAL A 279 0.00 -22.72 24.21
C VAL A 279 -1.39 -23.39 24.27
N PRO A 280 -2.17 -23.22 25.35
CA PRO A 280 -3.50 -23.80 25.43
C PRO A 280 -4.48 -23.03 24.54
N SER A 281 -5.54 -23.69 24.05
CA SER A 281 -6.43 -23.15 23.01
C SER A 281 -7.05 -21.80 23.40
N GLU A 282 -7.46 -21.62 24.66
CA GLU A 282 -8.04 -20.37 25.17
C GLU A 282 -7.06 -19.18 25.21
N LYS A 283 -5.76 -19.44 25.04
CA LYS A 283 -4.70 -18.44 24.94
C LYS A 283 -4.25 -18.17 23.49
N ILE A 284 -4.90 -18.81 22.52
CA ILE A 284 -4.73 -18.53 21.09
C ILE A 284 -5.90 -17.68 20.62
N TRP A 285 -5.61 -16.46 20.17
CA TRP A 285 -6.60 -15.46 19.81
C TRP A 285 -6.53 -15.18 18.32
N ILE A 286 -7.65 -15.20 17.59
CA ILE A 286 -7.72 -14.88 16.16
C ILE A 286 -8.44 -13.55 15.99
N THR A 287 -7.87 -12.63 15.22
CA THR A 287 -8.47 -11.29 15.09
C THR A 287 -8.15 -10.61 13.75
N ASP A 288 -9.09 -9.76 13.33
CA ASP A 288 -8.85 -8.58 12.50
C ASP A 288 -9.79 -7.48 13.01
N PRO A 289 -9.32 -6.55 13.86
CA PRO A 289 -10.20 -5.57 14.50
C PRO A 289 -10.89 -4.62 13.53
N SER A 290 -10.49 -4.58 12.25
CA SER A 290 -11.15 -3.76 11.23
C SER A 290 -12.28 -4.50 10.48
N ARG A 291 -12.48 -5.80 10.74
CA ARG A 291 -13.35 -6.67 9.95
C ARG A 291 -14.11 -7.68 10.82
N PRO A 292 -15.26 -8.20 10.35
CA PRO A 292 -15.91 -9.35 10.98
C PRO A 292 -15.16 -10.65 10.62
N ILE A 293 -15.29 -11.66 11.49
CA ILE A 293 -14.83 -13.02 11.23
C ILE A 293 -16.04 -13.89 10.93
N HIS A 294 -16.19 -14.32 9.68
CA HIS A 294 -17.37 -15.08 9.23
C HIS A 294 -17.46 -16.46 9.90
N ASP A 295 -18.68 -16.92 10.18
CA ASP A 295 -18.94 -18.24 10.77
C ASP A 295 -18.35 -19.37 9.92
N LYS A 296 -18.39 -19.27 8.59
CA LYS A 296 -17.77 -20.25 7.67
C LYS A 296 -16.27 -20.42 7.87
N PHE A 297 -15.55 -19.35 8.23
CA PHE A 297 -14.14 -19.46 8.60
C PHE A 297 -14.00 -20.18 9.94
N ARG A 298 -14.78 -19.78 10.97
CA ARG A 298 -14.74 -20.40 12.31
C ARG A 298 -15.16 -21.87 12.30
N GLU A 299 -16.09 -22.25 11.42
CA GLU A 299 -16.52 -23.63 11.21
C GLU A 299 -15.36 -24.51 10.72
N ARG A 300 -14.50 -23.97 9.84
CA ARG A 300 -13.31 -24.64 9.31
C ARG A 300 -12.11 -24.68 10.26
N ILE A 301 -12.07 -23.80 11.28
CA ILE A 301 -11.06 -23.87 12.33
C ILE A 301 -11.30 -25.11 13.18
N GLU A 302 -10.35 -26.05 13.22
CA GLU A 302 -10.56 -27.35 13.87
C GLU A 302 -10.66 -27.23 15.39
N ASP A 303 -9.79 -26.42 16.00
CA ASP A 303 -9.79 -26.21 17.44
C ASP A 303 -10.87 -25.19 17.85
N LYS A 304 -11.96 -25.69 18.47
CA LYS A 304 -13.07 -24.85 18.92
C LYS A 304 -12.81 -24.11 20.23
N GLY A 305 -11.68 -24.34 20.90
CA GLY A 305 -11.26 -23.65 22.12
C GLY A 305 -10.59 -22.29 21.88
N VAL A 306 -10.17 -21.99 20.65
CA VAL A 306 -9.57 -20.70 20.30
C VAL A 306 -10.56 -19.54 20.47
N GLN A 307 -10.03 -18.36 20.77
CA GLN A 307 -10.82 -17.15 21.00
C GLN A 307 -10.80 -16.24 19.77
N TYR A 308 -11.89 -15.56 19.50
CA TYR A 308 -12.03 -14.62 18.39
C TYR A 308 -12.30 -13.22 18.93
N TYR A 309 -11.52 -12.24 18.49
CA TYR A 309 -11.72 -10.83 18.84
C TYR A 309 -12.06 -10.04 17.58
N ILE A 310 -13.17 -9.31 17.60
CA ILE A 310 -13.64 -8.51 16.45
C ILE A 310 -13.93 -7.07 16.86
N ASN A 311 -14.12 -6.18 15.88
CA ASN A 311 -14.42 -4.77 16.14
C ASN A 311 -15.60 -4.60 17.13
N GLN A 312 -15.49 -3.65 18.07
CA GLN A 312 -16.59 -3.26 18.97
C GLN A 312 -17.90 -2.89 18.27
N ASN A 313 -17.83 -2.35 17.05
CA ASN A 313 -19.01 -2.02 16.25
C ASN A 313 -19.73 -3.26 15.68
N CYS A 314 -19.16 -4.46 15.88
CA CYS A 314 -19.76 -5.73 15.53
C CYS A 314 -20.53 -6.38 16.71
N GLU A 315 -20.83 -5.68 17.80
CA GLU A 315 -21.45 -6.29 19.00
C GLU A 315 -22.74 -7.06 18.68
N ALA A 316 -23.63 -6.50 17.85
CA ALA A 316 -24.85 -7.17 17.40
C ALA A 316 -24.59 -8.50 16.64
N TYR A 317 -23.36 -8.71 16.13
CA TYR A 317 -22.96 -9.94 15.46
C TYR A 317 -22.56 -11.05 16.44
N ILE A 318 -22.20 -10.79 17.69
CA ILE A 318 -21.58 -11.83 18.54
C ILE A 318 -22.57 -12.52 19.49
N GLU A 319 -23.82 -12.08 19.55
CA GLU A 319 -24.84 -12.68 20.42
C GLU A 319 -25.00 -14.19 20.15
N GLY A 320 -24.89 -15.00 21.20
CA GLY A 320 -25.02 -16.46 21.13
C GLY A 320 -23.85 -17.19 20.46
N ARG A 321 -22.79 -16.51 20.03
CA ARG A 321 -21.60 -17.14 19.42
C ARG A 321 -20.56 -17.48 20.50
N PRO A 322 -20.18 -18.76 20.68
CA PRO A 322 -19.16 -19.13 21.66
C PRO A 322 -17.78 -18.59 21.25
N ASN A 323 -16.97 -18.24 22.24
CA ASN A 323 -15.58 -17.82 22.09
C ASN A 323 -15.39 -16.60 21.17
N VAL A 324 -16.40 -15.74 21.02
CA VAL A 324 -16.27 -14.47 20.29
C VAL A 324 -16.46 -13.31 21.25
N SER A 325 -15.53 -12.36 21.23
CA SER A 325 -15.54 -11.15 22.03
C SER A 325 -15.32 -9.93 21.13
N VAL A 326 -15.79 -8.77 21.58
CA VAL A 326 -15.44 -7.50 20.96
C VAL A 326 -14.12 -6.97 21.52
N THR A 327 -13.35 -6.26 20.69
CA THR A 327 -12.20 -5.47 21.09
C THR A 327 -12.38 -4.03 20.63
N GLY A 328 -12.11 -3.10 21.54
CA GLY A 328 -11.95 -1.69 21.23
C GLY A 328 -10.52 -1.35 20.87
N TYR A 329 -10.21 -0.06 20.92
CA TYR A 329 -8.88 0.50 20.71
C TYR A 329 -8.41 1.20 21.98
N VAL A 330 -7.10 1.21 22.20
CA VAL A 330 -6.53 1.94 23.34
C VAL A 330 -6.88 3.44 23.27
N PRO A 331 -7.03 4.12 24.42
CA PRO A 331 -7.25 5.57 24.43
C PRO A 331 -6.00 6.35 24.00
N ASP A 332 -6.16 7.62 23.63
CA ASP A 332 -5.10 8.51 23.14
C ASP A 332 -3.94 8.71 24.13
N ASP A 333 -4.21 8.59 25.43
CA ASP A 333 -3.28 8.74 26.55
C ASP A 333 -2.64 7.40 26.98
N SER A 334 -2.98 6.30 26.30
CA SER A 334 -2.36 5.01 26.54
C SER A 334 -0.86 5.05 26.24
N VAL A 335 -0.07 4.31 27.03
CA VAL A 335 1.35 4.05 26.75
C VAL A 335 1.58 3.33 25.42
N TYR A 336 0.54 2.70 24.88
CA TYR A 336 0.56 2.01 23.60
C TYR A 336 0.11 2.88 22.42
N ALA A 337 -0.42 4.09 22.65
CA ALA A 337 -0.75 5.01 21.58
C ALA A 337 0.52 5.72 21.09
N SER A 338 0.70 5.84 19.77
CA SER A 338 1.77 6.61 19.15
C SER A 338 1.19 7.69 18.23
N THR A 339 2.04 8.57 17.69
CA THR A 339 1.61 9.62 16.74
C THR A 339 2.23 9.33 15.38
N SER A 340 1.43 9.40 14.31
CA SER A 340 1.95 9.28 12.95
C SER A 340 2.82 10.48 12.61
N THR A 341 3.98 10.21 12.03
CA THR A 341 4.89 11.21 11.50
C THR A 341 4.48 11.74 10.13
N ALA A 342 3.48 11.14 9.48
CA ALA A 342 2.94 11.57 8.19
C ALA A 342 1.76 12.53 8.34
N TYR A 343 0.95 12.36 9.39
CA TYR A 343 -0.33 13.06 9.56
C TYR A 343 -0.51 13.76 10.92
N ASP A 344 0.41 13.57 11.88
CA ASP A 344 0.32 14.11 13.26
C ASP A 344 -0.93 13.65 14.04
N GLU A 345 -1.49 12.49 13.65
CA GLU A 345 -2.67 11.88 14.26
C GLU A 345 -2.30 10.66 15.11
N LYS A 346 -3.16 10.32 16.08
CA LYS A 346 -2.95 9.17 16.96
C LYS A 346 -3.14 7.85 16.22
N ILE A 347 -2.15 6.98 16.37
CA ILE A 347 -2.22 5.56 16.04
C ILE A 347 -2.57 4.82 17.33
N ARG A 348 -3.75 4.20 17.36
CA ARG A 348 -4.29 3.53 18.55
C ARG A 348 -4.47 2.04 18.26
N PRO A 349 -3.53 1.16 18.69
CA PRO A 349 -3.70 -0.28 18.55
C PRO A 349 -5.01 -0.79 19.17
N ALA A 350 -5.59 -1.83 18.57
CA ALA A 350 -6.71 -2.52 19.18
C ALA A 350 -6.28 -3.15 20.52
N GLN A 351 -7.17 -3.13 21.52
CA GLN A 351 -6.87 -3.59 22.87
C GLN A 351 -6.38 -5.04 22.89
N VAL A 352 -6.93 -5.92 22.03
CA VAL A 352 -6.47 -7.32 21.89
C VAL A 352 -4.95 -7.44 21.61
N PHE A 353 -4.35 -6.51 20.84
CA PHE A 353 -2.91 -6.51 20.59
C PHE A 353 -2.11 -5.91 21.75
N ALA A 354 -2.68 -4.91 22.43
CA ALA A 354 -2.11 -4.34 23.64
C ALA A 354 -2.08 -5.38 24.79
N ASP A 355 -3.06 -6.27 24.85
CA ASP A 355 -3.18 -7.32 25.87
C ASP A 355 -2.39 -8.59 25.54
N ALA A 356 -2.21 -8.90 24.25
CA ALA A 356 -1.49 -10.09 23.83
C ALA A 356 -0.01 -10.04 24.23
N THR A 357 0.59 -11.21 24.49
CA THR A 357 2.03 -11.32 24.72
C THR A 357 2.80 -11.39 23.41
N TYR A 358 2.32 -12.20 22.47
CA TYR A 358 2.96 -12.42 21.18
C TYR A 358 1.98 -12.21 20.03
N ILE A 359 2.46 -11.71 18.89
CA ILE A 359 1.69 -11.51 17.66
C ILE A 359 2.28 -12.38 16.55
N ILE A 360 1.42 -13.14 15.87
CA ILE A 360 1.69 -13.76 14.57
C ILE A 360 0.90 -12.98 13.52
N ASN A 361 1.58 -12.41 12.54
CA ASN A 361 0.96 -11.62 11.48
C ASN A 361 0.81 -12.48 10.22
N MET A 362 -0.42 -12.66 9.74
CA MET A 362 -0.73 -13.50 8.58
C MET A 362 -1.33 -12.66 7.43
N PRO A 363 -0.48 -12.02 6.60
CA PRO A 363 -0.94 -11.33 5.40
C PRO A 363 -1.25 -12.31 4.26
N GLN A 364 -1.88 -11.79 3.21
CA GLN A 364 -2.14 -12.52 1.97
C GLN A 364 -1.22 -12.04 0.84
N LEU A 365 -0.83 -12.93 -0.06
CA LEU A 365 -0.08 -12.61 -1.28
C LEU A 365 -0.99 -11.90 -2.31
N LYS A 366 -1.25 -10.61 -2.06
CA LYS A 366 -2.07 -9.75 -2.92
C LYS A 366 -1.36 -8.46 -3.32
N GLY A 367 -1.58 -8.07 -4.58
CA GLY A 367 -1.35 -6.72 -5.08
C GLY A 367 -2.43 -5.74 -4.63
N HIS A 368 -2.26 -4.46 -4.93
CA HIS A 368 -3.25 -3.41 -4.70
C HIS A 368 -3.53 -2.65 -6.01
N GLY A 369 -4.80 -2.59 -6.41
CA GLY A 369 -5.20 -2.10 -7.73
C GLY A 369 -4.97 -0.61 -7.95
N MET A 370 -4.96 0.17 -6.87
CA MET A 370 -4.65 1.60 -6.92
C MET A 370 -3.15 1.86 -7.00
N LYS A 371 -2.71 2.52 -8.08
CA LYS A 371 -1.30 2.87 -8.30
C LYS A 371 -0.75 3.82 -7.22
N SER A 372 -1.63 4.58 -6.58
CA SER A 372 -1.28 5.61 -5.61
C SER A 372 -1.16 5.12 -4.16
N VAL A 373 -1.10 3.81 -3.88
CA VAL A 373 -1.00 3.28 -2.50
C VAL A 373 0.01 2.16 -2.30
N GLY A 374 1.07 2.14 -3.12
CA GLY A 374 2.16 1.20 -2.93
C GLY A 374 1.90 -0.23 -3.41
N ARG A 375 0.83 -0.46 -4.18
CA ARG A 375 0.57 -1.61 -5.07
C ARG A 375 0.68 -3.04 -4.49
N VAL A 376 0.90 -3.22 -3.19
CA VAL A 376 0.89 -4.52 -2.47
C VAL A 376 0.20 -4.40 -1.11
N THR A 377 -0.20 -5.52 -0.50
CA THR A 377 -0.99 -5.53 0.75
C THR A 377 -0.48 -6.42 1.90
N PHE A 378 0.82 -6.69 1.95
CA PHE A 378 1.43 -7.70 2.83
C PHE A 378 1.47 -7.34 4.33
N SER A 379 2.43 -7.88 5.10
CA SER A 379 2.43 -7.86 6.58
C SER A 379 2.41 -6.46 7.16
N LEU A 380 3.19 -5.53 6.61
CA LEU A 380 3.25 -4.15 7.09
C LEU A 380 1.90 -3.43 6.90
N LYS A 381 1.21 -3.71 5.79
CA LYS A 381 -0.12 -3.16 5.52
C LYS A 381 -1.22 -3.86 6.34
N ASN A 382 -1.06 -5.14 6.65
CA ASN A 382 -2.06 -5.91 7.40
C ASN A 382 -2.34 -5.29 8.78
N ASN A 383 -1.33 -4.67 9.40
CA ASN A 383 -1.46 -3.96 10.67
C ASN A 383 -2.25 -2.63 10.57
N PHE A 384 -2.53 -2.13 9.37
CA PHE A 384 -3.48 -1.01 9.22
C PHE A 384 -4.88 -1.38 9.72
N GLY A 385 -5.27 -2.66 9.59
CA GLY A 385 -6.52 -3.18 10.17
C GLY A 385 -6.47 -3.42 11.69
N SER A 386 -5.32 -3.22 12.31
CA SER A 386 -5.07 -3.48 13.74
C SER A 386 -5.10 -2.22 14.59
N VAL A 387 -5.26 -1.04 13.98
CA VAL A 387 -5.25 0.26 14.66
C VAL A 387 -6.50 1.04 14.31
N TYR A 388 -6.94 1.89 15.23
CA TYR A 388 -7.81 2.99 14.90
C TYR A 388 -6.96 4.20 14.56
N TYR A 389 -7.33 4.84 13.46
CA TYR A 389 -6.67 6.01 12.90
C TYR A 389 -7.76 6.98 12.44
N THR A 390 -7.77 8.20 12.99
CA THR A 390 -8.79 9.22 12.73
C THR A 390 -8.47 10.03 11.48
N SER A 391 -8.81 9.59 10.27
CA SER A 391 -8.61 10.41 9.06
C SER A 391 -9.44 11.71 9.00
N ASP A 392 -10.10 12.11 10.09
CA ASP A 392 -11.07 13.20 10.13
C ASP A 392 -10.41 14.60 10.08
N ALA A 393 -9.08 14.74 10.13
CA ALA A 393 -8.47 16.06 10.05
C ALA A 393 -8.29 16.64 8.63
N LEU A 394 -8.40 15.85 7.55
CA LEU A 394 -8.03 16.33 6.20
C LEU A 394 -8.96 15.98 5.03
N GLY A 395 -10.00 15.15 5.21
CA GLY A 395 -10.92 14.80 4.11
C GLY A 395 -10.29 13.95 2.97
N ASP A 396 -9.03 13.57 3.12
CA ASP A 396 -8.32 12.65 2.25
C ASP A 396 -8.27 11.28 2.93
N ASP A 397 -8.89 10.26 2.33
CA ASP A 397 -8.63 8.88 2.74
C ASP A 397 -7.13 8.62 2.52
N PRO A 398 -6.36 8.28 3.59
CA PRO A 398 -4.91 8.15 3.53
C PRO A 398 -4.46 7.17 2.45
N ALA A 399 -5.32 6.21 2.07
CA ALA A 399 -5.13 5.32 0.95
C ALA A 399 -5.33 5.97 -0.44
N HIS A 400 -4.99 7.25 -0.62
CA HIS A 400 -4.95 7.90 -1.94
C HIS A 400 -3.60 8.51 -2.30
N ASN A 401 -2.66 8.65 -1.35
CA ASN A 401 -1.31 9.16 -1.61
C ASN A 401 -0.23 8.19 -1.12
N ALA A 402 0.60 7.70 -2.03
CA ALA A 402 1.46 6.54 -1.79
C ALA A 402 2.52 6.81 -0.73
N GLN A 403 3.09 8.02 -0.74
CA GLN A 403 4.22 8.37 0.12
C GLN A 403 3.78 8.59 1.58
N PRO A 404 2.81 9.47 1.89
CA PRO A 404 2.33 9.64 3.27
C PRO A 404 1.72 8.35 3.82
N PHE A 405 1.03 7.58 2.98
CA PHE A 405 0.46 6.32 3.42
C PHE A 405 1.51 5.27 3.74
N ALA A 406 2.54 5.12 2.89
CA ALA A 406 3.64 4.20 3.18
C ALA A 406 4.36 4.57 4.48
N LYS A 407 4.55 5.87 4.74
CA LYS A 407 5.10 6.36 6.00
C LYS A 407 4.18 6.06 7.19
N LEU A 408 2.87 6.25 7.07
CA LEU A 408 1.90 5.86 8.09
C LEU A 408 1.96 4.35 8.38
N LEU A 409 2.03 3.51 7.35
CA LEU A 409 2.16 2.06 7.53
C LEU A 409 3.48 1.70 8.25
N ALA A 410 4.59 2.37 7.93
CA ALA A 410 5.84 2.21 8.65
C ALA A 410 5.72 2.66 10.13
N ASP A 411 5.09 3.82 10.40
CA ASP A 411 4.84 4.31 11.75
C ASP A 411 3.97 3.34 12.58
N ILE A 412 2.96 2.73 11.96
CA ILE A 412 2.10 1.72 12.59
C ILE A 412 2.95 0.54 13.04
N ASN A 413 3.81 -0.02 12.17
CA ASN A 413 4.64 -1.15 12.54
C ASN A 413 5.77 -0.77 13.52
N ASN A 414 6.13 0.51 13.59
CA ASN A 414 7.07 1.03 14.58
C ASN A 414 6.43 1.32 15.95
N ASN A 415 5.10 1.26 16.07
CA ASN A 415 4.44 1.33 17.37
C ASN A 415 4.91 0.15 18.27
N PRO A 416 5.20 0.39 19.56
CA PRO A 416 5.74 -0.63 20.47
C PRO A 416 4.93 -1.94 20.50
N VAL A 417 3.60 -1.87 20.38
CA VAL A 417 2.75 -3.06 20.36
C VAL A 417 3.12 -4.01 19.23
N PHE A 418 3.34 -3.50 18.02
CA PHE A 418 3.67 -4.35 16.87
C PHE A 418 5.17 -4.64 16.80
N ARG A 419 6.01 -3.63 17.04
CA ARG A 419 7.47 -3.74 16.98
C ARG A 419 8.01 -4.78 17.96
N GLU A 420 7.52 -4.77 19.20
CA GLU A 420 8.09 -5.60 20.27
C GLU A 420 7.44 -6.98 20.39
N LYS A 421 6.17 -7.10 19.98
CA LYS A 421 5.37 -8.31 20.20
C LYS A 421 5.20 -9.18 18.96
N THR A 422 5.39 -8.67 17.75
CA THR A 422 5.41 -9.53 16.55
C THR A 422 6.55 -10.53 16.69
N ARG A 423 6.26 -11.82 16.47
CA ARG A 423 7.25 -12.91 16.57
C ARG A 423 7.42 -13.64 15.25
N LEU A 424 6.40 -13.63 14.41
CA LEU A 424 6.38 -14.36 13.16
C LEU A 424 5.46 -13.68 12.15
N VAL A 425 5.92 -13.58 10.92
CA VAL A 425 5.09 -13.37 9.74
C VAL A 425 4.89 -14.73 9.06
N VAL A 426 3.63 -15.09 8.80
CA VAL A 426 3.28 -16.22 7.93
C VAL A 426 2.51 -15.66 6.75
N GLY A 427 3.21 -15.36 5.66
CA GLY A 427 2.60 -14.91 4.42
C GLY A 427 1.84 -16.05 3.76
N ASP A 428 0.52 -15.89 3.64
CA ASP A 428 -0.36 -16.84 2.97
C ASP A 428 -0.40 -16.53 1.46
N GLY A 429 0.33 -17.32 0.70
CA GLY A 429 0.30 -17.33 -0.76
C GLY A 429 -0.16 -18.65 -1.33
N ILE A 430 -0.91 -19.47 -0.59
CA ILE A 430 -1.49 -20.70 -1.17
C ILE A 430 -2.32 -20.34 -2.41
N MET A 431 -3.09 -19.26 -2.27
CA MET A 431 -3.68 -18.53 -3.38
C MET A 431 -3.22 -17.07 -3.33
N GLY A 432 -3.32 -16.37 -4.46
CA GLY A 432 -2.97 -14.96 -4.51
C GLY A 432 -3.70 -14.22 -5.64
N ASN A 433 -3.72 -12.90 -5.52
CA ASN A 433 -4.12 -12.03 -6.63
C ASN A 433 -3.06 -10.93 -6.80
N PRO A 434 -2.25 -10.96 -7.86
CA PRO A 434 -1.12 -10.06 -8.02
C PRO A 434 -1.55 -8.64 -8.43
N ASP A 435 -2.79 -8.44 -8.88
CA ASP A 435 -3.26 -7.19 -9.47
C ASP A 435 -4.04 -6.33 -8.48
N ILE A 436 -4.97 -6.94 -7.74
CA ILE A 436 -5.98 -6.22 -6.95
C ILE A 436 -6.19 -6.85 -5.57
N ASN A 437 -6.39 -5.98 -4.58
CA ASN A 437 -6.57 -6.39 -3.20
C ASN A 437 -7.99 -6.88 -2.90
N TYR A 438 -8.97 -6.45 -3.68
CA TYR A 438 -10.38 -6.76 -3.45
C TYR A 438 -10.95 -7.88 -4.34
N GLY A 439 -10.14 -8.42 -5.27
CA GLY A 439 -10.58 -9.46 -6.20
C GLY A 439 -10.40 -10.90 -5.68
N PRO A 440 -10.95 -11.88 -6.43
CA PRO A 440 -10.76 -13.31 -6.18
C PRO A 440 -9.33 -13.71 -6.51
N PRO A 441 -8.85 -14.89 -6.08
CA PRO A 441 -7.53 -15.33 -6.50
C PRO A 441 -7.50 -15.55 -8.01
N THR A 442 -6.30 -15.50 -8.56
CA THR A 442 -6.05 -15.76 -9.98
C THR A 442 -4.98 -16.84 -10.11
N LEU A 443 -4.89 -17.46 -11.28
CA LEU A 443 -3.73 -18.26 -11.67
C LEU A 443 -2.58 -17.34 -12.07
N TRP A 444 -1.35 -17.77 -11.83
CA TRP A 444 -0.13 -16.97 -12.00
C TRP A 444 0.73 -17.55 -13.11
N LYS A 445 1.13 -16.72 -14.08
CA LYS A 445 1.99 -17.13 -15.20
C LYS A 445 3.37 -17.56 -14.72
N SER A 446 3.89 -16.90 -13.70
CA SER A 446 5.16 -17.22 -13.05
C SER A 446 5.16 -18.58 -12.36
N PHE A 447 3.99 -19.18 -12.15
CA PHE A 447 3.78 -20.53 -11.62
C PHE A 447 3.19 -21.47 -12.69
N GLY A 448 3.44 -21.22 -13.97
CA GLY A 448 2.96 -22.10 -15.04
C GLY A 448 1.44 -22.07 -15.24
N ASN A 449 0.78 -20.95 -14.92
CA ASN A 449 -0.68 -20.79 -14.87
C ASN A 449 -1.35 -21.69 -13.82
N LYS A 450 -0.72 -21.83 -12.65
CA LYS A 450 -1.27 -22.46 -11.44
C LYS A 450 -1.42 -21.42 -10.32
N PRO A 451 -2.10 -21.74 -9.21
CA PRO A 451 -2.04 -20.91 -8.01
C PRO A 451 -0.59 -20.88 -7.48
N PRO A 452 -0.20 -19.88 -6.66
CA PRO A 452 1.19 -19.79 -6.22
C PRO A 452 1.59 -20.87 -5.23
N GLU A 453 0.65 -21.43 -4.45
CA GLU A 453 0.87 -22.58 -3.56
C GLU A 453 2.13 -22.46 -2.69
N THR A 454 2.39 -21.22 -2.23
CA THR A 454 3.63 -20.84 -1.53
C THR A 454 3.31 -20.18 -0.19
N LEU A 455 3.98 -20.62 0.87
CA LEU A 455 3.98 -19.95 2.18
C LEU A 455 5.29 -19.21 2.41
N PHE A 456 5.24 -18.09 3.12
CA PHE A 456 6.39 -17.25 3.45
C PHE A 456 6.53 -17.19 4.97
N PHE A 457 7.73 -17.43 5.50
CA PHE A 457 8.01 -17.40 6.93
C PHE A 457 9.19 -16.49 7.21
N GLY A 458 9.04 -15.60 8.19
CA GLY A 458 10.14 -14.77 8.64
C GLY A 458 9.83 -14.06 9.94
N VAL A 459 10.87 -13.70 10.69
CA VAL A 459 10.74 -12.87 11.89
C VAL A 459 11.00 -11.39 11.60
N ASP A 460 11.66 -11.07 10.49
CA ASP A 460 11.80 -9.73 9.96
C ASP A 460 10.63 -9.42 9.00
N PRO A 461 9.70 -8.52 9.36
CA PRO A 461 8.54 -8.21 8.53
C PRO A 461 8.91 -7.44 7.27
N VAL A 462 9.99 -6.65 7.30
CA VAL A 462 10.45 -5.88 6.13
C VAL A 462 11.07 -6.82 5.10
N ALA A 463 11.94 -7.73 5.54
CA ALA A 463 12.56 -8.74 4.68
C ALA A 463 11.50 -9.68 4.10
N THR A 464 10.56 -10.16 4.94
CA THR A 464 9.48 -11.05 4.50
C THR A 464 8.60 -10.37 3.44
N ASP A 465 8.17 -9.13 3.70
CA ASP A 465 7.40 -8.36 2.72
C ASP A 465 8.20 -8.09 1.44
N SER A 466 9.50 -7.82 1.54
CA SER A 466 10.40 -7.63 0.40
C SER A 466 10.39 -8.84 -0.54
N VAL A 467 10.51 -10.06 0.01
CA VAL A 467 10.40 -11.30 -0.76
C VAL A 467 9.01 -11.46 -1.38
N MET A 468 7.94 -11.17 -0.63
CA MET A 468 6.57 -11.21 -1.18
C MET A 468 6.36 -10.19 -2.32
N VAL A 469 6.97 -9.00 -2.23
CA VAL A 469 6.95 -7.99 -3.30
C VAL A 469 7.59 -8.54 -4.56
N ASP A 470 8.71 -9.24 -4.44
CA ASP A 470 9.43 -9.81 -5.58
C ASP A 470 8.64 -10.91 -6.29
N TYR A 471 7.92 -11.74 -5.54
CA TYR A 471 6.98 -12.71 -6.13
C TYR A 471 5.87 -12.03 -6.93
N VAL A 472 5.22 -10.98 -6.40
CA VAL A 472 4.23 -10.20 -7.17
C VAL A 472 4.89 -9.49 -8.35
N ARG A 473 6.11 -8.95 -8.18
CA ARG A 473 6.87 -8.28 -9.23
C ARG A 473 7.19 -9.21 -10.39
N ARG A 474 7.50 -10.48 -10.12
CA ARG A 474 7.70 -11.52 -11.14
C ARG A 474 6.46 -11.69 -12.02
N GLU A 475 5.28 -11.57 -11.44
CA GLU A 475 4.00 -11.78 -12.12
C GLU A 475 3.54 -10.54 -12.91
N VAL A 476 3.59 -9.35 -12.29
CA VAL A 476 3.00 -8.12 -12.86
C VAL A 476 4.02 -7.03 -13.21
N GLY A 477 5.31 -7.31 -13.06
CA GLY A 477 6.42 -6.41 -13.37
C GLY A 477 6.59 -5.27 -12.35
N SER A 478 7.14 -4.14 -12.81
CA SER A 478 7.43 -2.93 -12.00
C SER A 478 6.21 -2.28 -11.32
N GLN A 479 5.03 -2.89 -11.52
CA GLN A 479 3.82 -2.59 -10.81
C GLN A 479 3.92 -2.90 -9.31
N ALA A 480 4.70 -3.90 -8.89
CA ALA A 480 4.90 -4.19 -7.47
C ALA A 480 6.07 -3.39 -6.90
N THR A 481 5.79 -2.51 -5.92
CA THR A 481 6.78 -1.59 -5.33
C THR A 481 6.97 -1.85 -3.85
N GLY A 482 8.23 -1.83 -3.39
CA GLY A 482 8.59 -1.99 -1.97
C GLY A 482 8.58 -0.68 -1.16
N LEU A 483 7.65 0.24 -1.42
CA LEU A 483 7.71 1.59 -0.84
C LEU A 483 7.50 1.61 0.69
N VAL A 484 6.62 0.75 1.20
CA VAL A 484 6.40 0.63 2.64
C VAL A 484 7.64 0.03 3.31
N GLN A 485 8.26 -0.95 2.65
CA GLN A 485 9.43 -1.66 3.13
C GLN A 485 10.64 -0.72 3.24
N SER A 486 10.83 0.20 2.29
CA SER A 486 11.92 1.19 2.38
C SER A 486 11.77 2.11 3.60
N TYR A 487 10.57 2.65 3.86
CA TYR A 487 10.34 3.47 5.05
C TYR A 487 10.43 2.68 6.35
N ALA A 488 9.96 1.44 6.36
CA ALA A 488 10.05 0.57 7.53
C ALA A 488 11.52 0.21 7.85
N ALA A 489 12.35 -0.04 6.83
CA ALA A 489 13.79 -0.26 6.99
C ALA A 489 14.51 0.96 7.58
N GLU A 490 14.16 2.17 7.16
CA GLU A 490 14.70 3.42 7.73
C GLU A 490 14.39 3.58 9.22
N LEU A 491 13.27 3.00 9.69
CA LEU A 491 12.89 2.92 11.11
C LEU A 491 13.55 1.73 11.84
N GLY A 492 14.45 1.01 11.18
CA GLY A 492 15.13 -0.17 11.74
C GLY A 492 14.18 -1.31 12.06
N LEU A 493 13.08 -1.46 11.31
CA LEU A 493 12.15 -2.58 11.48
C LEU A 493 12.62 -3.87 10.80
N GLY A 494 13.65 -3.77 9.96
CA GLY A 494 14.19 -4.90 9.21
C GLY A 494 14.94 -4.48 7.95
N VAL A 495 15.29 -5.45 7.13
CA VAL A 495 16.04 -5.26 5.87
C VAL A 495 15.08 -5.14 4.69
N SER A 496 15.17 -4.02 3.96
CA SER A 496 14.51 -3.89 2.66
C SER A 496 15.52 -4.16 1.55
N GLU A 497 15.24 -5.21 0.78
CA GLU A 497 16.01 -5.59 -0.39
C GLU A 497 15.06 -6.05 -1.50
N SER A 498 15.56 -6.17 -2.72
CA SER A 498 14.89 -6.92 -3.78
C SER A 498 15.89 -7.86 -4.42
N TRP A 499 15.41 -9.00 -4.91
CA TRP A 499 16.29 -9.96 -5.54
C TRP A 499 16.96 -9.40 -6.81
N SER A 500 18.09 -10.00 -7.17
CA SER A 500 18.74 -9.81 -8.47
C SER A 500 18.04 -10.63 -9.58
N ASP A 501 18.54 -10.54 -10.81
CA ASP A 501 18.03 -11.33 -11.95
C ASP A 501 18.13 -12.86 -11.75
N GLN A 502 18.90 -13.33 -10.74
CA GLN A 502 19.01 -14.75 -10.36
C GLN A 502 18.25 -15.09 -9.06
N GLU A 503 17.31 -14.26 -8.63
CA GLU A 503 16.52 -14.46 -7.40
C GLU A 503 17.39 -14.50 -6.11
N ASN A 504 18.60 -13.92 -6.17
CA ASN A 504 19.52 -13.85 -5.04
C ASN A 504 19.40 -12.52 -4.29
N TYR A 505 19.63 -12.59 -2.98
CA TYR A 505 19.69 -11.47 -2.05
C TYR A 505 21.08 -11.36 -1.42
N THR A 506 21.46 -10.16 -0.99
CA THR A 506 22.75 -9.85 -0.34
C THR A 506 22.60 -9.81 1.17
N TYR A 507 21.51 -9.23 1.67
CA TYR A 507 21.27 -8.97 3.08
C TYR A 507 20.14 -9.83 3.65
N ILE A 508 19.15 -10.18 2.83
CA ILE A 508 18.11 -11.16 3.21
C ILE A 508 18.71 -12.57 3.10
N ASP A 509 18.69 -13.33 4.19
CA ASP A 509 19.09 -14.75 4.20
C ASP A 509 17.93 -15.58 3.65
N TYR A 510 17.84 -15.69 2.32
CA TYR A 510 16.70 -16.27 1.62
C TYR A 510 16.84 -17.78 1.40
N HIS A 511 15.83 -18.55 1.83
CA HIS A 511 15.80 -20.02 1.72
C HIS A 511 14.52 -20.49 1.02
N PRO A 512 14.55 -20.72 -0.31
CA PRO A 512 13.46 -21.35 -1.02
C PRO A 512 13.47 -22.87 -0.85
N ILE A 513 12.32 -23.44 -0.47
CA ILE A 513 12.04 -24.88 -0.42
C ILE A 513 10.94 -25.18 -1.43
N ASP A 514 11.17 -26.19 -2.26
CA ASP A 514 10.16 -26.76 -3.14
C ASP A 514 9.95 -28.23 -2.76
N LEU A 515 8.78 -28.54 -2.18
CA LEU A 515 8.45 -29.89 -1.72
C LEU A 515 8.09 -30.83 -2.87
N ASP A 516 7.82 -30.31 -4.07
CA ASP A 516 7.53 -31.15 -5.24
C ASP A 516 8.78 -31.94 -5.69
N ASN A 517 9.97 -31.43 -5.39
CA ASN A 517 11.25 -32.01 -5.80
C ASN A 517 11.88 -32.94 -4.76
N GLN A 518 11.19 -33.24 -3.65
CA GLN A 518 11.72 -34.07 -2.55
C GLN A 518 11.26 -35.55 -2.60
N ILE A 519 10.78 -36.02 -3.75
CA ILE A 519 10.32 -37.41 -3.97
C ILE A 519 11.44 -38.30 -4.48
#